data_AF-A0A7S2IBY6-F1
#
_entry.id   AF-A0A7S2IBY6-F1
#
_cell.length_a   1.000
_cell.length_b   1.000
_cell.length_c   1.000
_cell.angle_alpha   90.00
_cell.angle_beta   90.00
_cell.angle_gamma   90.00
#
_symmetry.space_group_name_H-M   'P 1'
#
loop_
_entity.id
_entity.type
_entity.pdbx_description
1 polymer ?
#
loop_
_entity_poly.entity_id
_entity_poly.type
_entity_poly.pdbx_seq_one_letter_code
_entity_poly.pdbx_strand_id
1 'polypeptide(L)'
;MVAPVSFTTGLAAAAAAAASIANVSAFGFVKSPINIRPSQQAVSSSKSRSFSSSSLHMATWSNGQAIREYQDFLSTGKSELDVAEDGPSVIVASPHDTPAQALVEGIVSLGMGDDIVVAPGAELPKSMGEGNKARESYPIYVAVPPYQLEAFLATLPESWLPRRDDFVFCSGGDVCGCIEPVLKQFGLCRDSMTQVLVSGMTLPGPTGKPQDLSVKMDMASNGEEKWAGECAACGKWNGAVAERLVRNGIRCKTGFYREWRRFMWEQVMYDAAFNLVGVVRAEPTTLAQVALYYEQEVSDMMWQITGKLRGGLAVSLLYGFEERLFTFAERTGKETQCKLVDGMFPYVHGMMPTGMGNMHSEYLHYAKDERGLIPNVYLPPAAKMDELPIMREGNLRADGVL
;
A
#
# COMPACT_ATOMS: atom_id res chain seq x y z
N MET A 1 -26.78 -20.85 58.77
CA MET A 1 -25.55 -20.48 59.51
C MET A 1 -24.57 -19.92 58.50
N VAL A 2 -24.51 -18.59 58.41
CA VAL A 2 -23.60 -17.82 57.58
C VAL A 2 -22.76 -17.00 58.55
N ALA A 3 -21.44 -17.07 58.42
CA ALA A 3 -20.51 -16.17 59.09
C ALA A 3 -19.47 -15.69 58.06
N PRO A 4 -19.19 -14.38 57.96
CA PRO A 4 -18.40 -13.78 56.90
C PRO A 4 -16.94 -13.57 57.31
N VAL A 5 -16.05 -13.45 56.34
CA VAL A 5 -14.70 -12.87 56.54
C VAL A 5 -14.53 -11.69 55.61
N SER A 6 -14.42 -10.51 56.22
CA SER A 6 -14.07 -9.24 55.62
C SER A 6 -12.54 -9.08 55.60
N PHE A 7 -11.97 -8.52 54.53
CA PHE A 7 -10.71 -7.78 54.65
C PHE A 7 -10.75 -6.53 53.78
N THR A 8 -10.26 -5.47 54.40
CA THR A 8 -10.42 -4.06 54.11
C THR A 8 -9.39 -3.51 53.13
N THR A 9 -9.87 -2.50 52.41
CA THR A 9 -9.18 -1.42 51.68
C THR A 9 -7.83 -0.97 52.24
N GLY A 10 -6.87 -0.74 51.35
CA GLY A 10 -5.67 0.07 51.57
C GLY A 10 -5.39 0.95 50.36
N LEU A 11 -5.96 2.16 50.38
CA LEU A 11 -5.67 3.27 49.46
C LEU A 11 -4.58 4.16 50.12
N ALA A 12 -3.75 4.79 49.29
CA ALA A 12 -2.81 5.90 49.56
C ALA A 12 -1.30 5.55 49.62
N ALA A 13 -0.60 5.92 48.55
CA ALA A 13 0.53 6.86 48.64
C ALA A 13 0.80 7.44 47.24
N ALA A 14 0.59 8.75 47.12
CA ALA A 14 0.86 9.57 45.96
C ALA A 14 2.27 10.18 46.03
N ALA A 15 2.72 10.69 44.88
CA ALA A 15 3.64 11.81 44.72
C ALA A 15 5.14 11.60 45.03
N ALA A 16 5.95 11.47 43.97
CA ALA A 16 7.20 12.23 43.81
C ALA A 16 7.75 12.07 42.38
N ALA A 17 7.88 13.20 41.67
CA ALA A 17 8.89 13.54 40.65
C ALA A 17 8.29 14.28 39.45
N ALA A 18 7.93 15.54 39.70
CA ALA A 18 7.88 16.57 38.67
C ALA A 18 9.03 17.55 38.95
N ALA A 19 9.81 17.87 37.90
CA ALA A 19 10.56 19.11 37.65
C ALA A 19 12.02 18.90 37.19
N SER A 20 12.41 19.77 36.25
CA SER A 20 13.70 19.93 35.55
C SER A 20 13.88 18.93 34.40
N ILE A 21 13.80 19.34 33.12
CA ILE A 21 14.68 20.32 32.47
C ILE A 21 13.88 21.11 31.40
N ALA A 22 14.00 22.43 31.45
CA ALA A 22 13.59 23.35 30.41
C ALA A 22 14.80 23.78 29.54
N ASN A 23 14.50 24.12 28.29
CA ASN A 23 15.26 24.97 27.37
C ASN A 23 16.64 24.51 26.86
N VAL A 24 16.67 24.04 25.61
CA VAL A 24 17.54 24.62 24.57
C VAL A 24 16.77 24.66 23.26
N SER A 25 16.23 25.83 22.93
CA SER A 25 15.88 26.24 21.57
C SER A 25 17.09 26.98 20.98
N ALA A 26 17.49 26.61 19.75
CA ALA A 26 18.23 27.42 18.76
C ALA A 26 19.31 26.62 18.01
N PHE A 27 18.94 25.99 16.90
CA PHE A 27 19.81 25.80 15.72
C PHE A 27 18.83 25.79 14.53
N GLY A 28 18.77 26.78 13.64
CA GLY A 28 19.87 27.49 13.01
C GLY A 28 20.07 26.94 11.60
N PHE A 29 19.08 27.12 10.73
CA PHE A 29 19.16 26.79 9.30
C PHE A 29 20.26 27.66 8.65
N VAL A 30 21.43 27.07 8.38
CA VAL A 30 22.46 27.69 7.55
C VAL A 30 22.24 27.29 6.10
N LYS A 31 21.67 28.20 5.31
CA LYS A 31 21.69 28.15 3.85
C LYS A 31 23.05 28.66 3.37
N SER A 32 23.86 27.78 2.78
CA SER A 32 25.06 28.17 2.04
C SER A 32 24.68 28.78 0.68
N PRO A 33 25.13 30.00 0.34
CA PRO A 33 24.94 30.55 -0.99
C PRO A 33 26.05 30.07 -1.94
N ILE A 34 25.68 29.28 -2.95
CA ILE A 34 26.56 29.00 -4.09
C ILE A 34 26.55 30.23 -5.00
N ASN A 35 27.69 30.89 -5.04
CA ASN A 35 28.02 32.08 -5.80
C ASN A 35 28.56 31.65 -7.16
N ILE A 36 27.75 31.73 -8.23
CA ILE A 36 28.23 31.55 -9.61
C ILE A 36 28.09 32.90 -10.31
N ARG A 37 29.25 33.53 -10.56
CA ARG A 37 29.39 34.74 -11.36
C ARG A 37 29.04 34.47 -12.83
N PRO A 38 28.40 35.42 -13.54
CA PRO A 38 28.21 35.33 -14.97
C PRO A 38 29.46 35.86 -15.70
N SER A 39 30.13 35.02 -16.48
CA SER A 39 31.09 35.50 -17.48
C SER A 39 30.36 35.73 -18.80
N GLN A 40 30.08 36.99 -19.09
CA GLN A 40 29.76 37.44 -20.44
C GLN A 40 31.03 37.35 -21.30
N GLN A 41 30.96 36.62 -22.41
CA GLN A 41 31.75 36.92 -23.60
C GLN A 41 30.83 36.78 -24.82
N ALA A 42 30.56 37.92 -25.45
CA ALA A 42 30.04 38.01 -26.80
C ALA A 42 31.24 38.17 -27.74
N VAL A 43 31.32 37.40 -28.84
CA VAL A 43 31.81 37.86 -30.16
C VAL A 43 31.30 36.94 -31.29
N SER A 44 30.67 37.59 -32.27
CA SER A 44 30.53 37.33 -33.72
C SER A 44 29.93 36.05 -34.32
N SER A 45 28.83 36.32 -35.02
CA SER A 45 28.33 35.74 -36.27
C SER A 45 29.26 34.91 -37.17
N SER A 46 28.78 33.74 -37.58
CA SER A 46 28.85 33.31 -38.98
C SER A 46 27.70 32.35 -39.31
N LYS A 47 27.12 32.56 -40.49
CA LYS A 47 25.98 31.82 -41.04
C LYS A 47 26.45 30.44 -41.53
N SER A 48 25.82 29.38 -41.05
CA SER A 48 25.69 28.14 -41.83
C SER A 48 24.35 27.47 -41.50
N ARG A 49 23.46 27.41 -42.50
CA ARG A 49 22.25 26.60 -42.46
C ARG A 49 22.68 25.13 -42.49
N SER A 50 22.65 24.46 -41.35
CA SER A 50 22.70 23.00 -41.28
C SER A 50 21.26 22.48 -41.16
N PHE A 51 20.84 21.69 -42.15
CA PHE A 51 19.65 20.86 -42.07
C PHE A 51 19.78 19.95 -40.84
N SER A 52 19.05 20.24 -39.75
CA SER A 52 18.87 19.26 -38.68
C SER A 52 17.90 18.22 -39.20
N SER A 53 18.45 17.10 -39.66
CA SER A 53 17.82 15.79 -39.55
C SER A 53 17.08 15.74 -38.21
N SER A 54 15.75 15.83 -38.26
CA SER A 54 14.92 15.45 -37.13
C SER A 54 15.06 13.95 -37.01
N SER A 55 16.13 13.49 -36.35
CA SER A 55 16.10 12.19 -35.73
C SER A 55 14.92 12.25 -34.78
N LEU A 56 13.82 11.60 -35.17
CA LEU A 56 12.83 11.09 -34.26
C LEU A 56 13.62 10.37 -33.16
N HIS A 57 13.91 11.09 -32.08
CA HIS A 57 14.10 10.48 -30.78
C HIS A 57 12.75 9.90 -30.43
N MET A 58 12.43 8.77 -31.06
CA MET A 58 11.62 7.77 -30.41
C MET A 58 12.38 7.48 -29.13
N ALA A 59 11.93 8.08 -28.03
CA ALA A 59 12.28 7.56 -26.73
C ALA A 59 11.72 6.14 -26.73
N THR A 60 12.51 5.17 -27.17
CA THR A 60 12.31 3.77 -26.84
C THR A 60 12.59 3.71 -25.35
N TRP A 61 11.53 3.84 -24.56
CA TRP A 61 11.51 3.55 -23.12
C TRP A 61 11.68 2.03 -22.92
N SER A 62 12.78 1.47 -23.43
CA SER A 62 13.16 0.11 -23.09
C SER A 62 13.74 0.16 -21.69
N ASN A 63 12.92 -0.21 -20.71
CA ASN A 63 13.38 -0.46 -19.36
C ASN A 63 14.56 -1.46 -19.45
N GLY A 64 15.78 -1.03 -19.10
CA GLY A 64 16.98 -1.87 -19.19
C GLY A 64 16.86 -3.17 -18.39
N GLN A 65 16.01 -3.18 -17.36
CA GLN A 65 15.67 -4.36 -16.58
C GLN A 65 14.88 -5.39 -17.41
N ALA A 66 13.88 -4.95 -18.18
CA ALA A 66 13.09 -5.85 -19.03
C ALA A 66 13.93 -6.46 -20.16
N ILE A 67 14.93 -5.71 -20.66
CA ILE A 67 15.92 -6.25 -21.60
C ILE A 67 16.77 -7.31 -20.91
N ARG A 68 17.24 -7.04 -19.69
CA ARG A 68 18.06 -7.99 -18.93
C ARG A 68 17.28 -9.27 -18.58
N GLU A 69 16.06 -9.15 -18.09
CA GLU A 69 15.16 -10.29 -17.83
C GLU A 69 14.95 -11.14 -19.10
N TYR A 70 14.73 -10.48 -20.25
CA TYR A 70 14.60 -11.17 -21.52
C TYR A 70 15.91 -11.86 -21.94
N GLN A 71 17.06 -11.22 -21.73
CA GLN A 71 18.37 -11.81 -22.00
C GLN A 71 18.69 -12.98 -21.06
N ASP A 72 18.33 -12.87 -19.78
CA ASP A 72 18.47 -13.92 -18.78
C ASP A 72 17.55 -15.09 -19.10
N PHE A 73 16.31 -14.82 -19.52
CA PHE A 73 15.39 -15.85 -20.04
C PHE A 73 15.97 -16.56 -21.28
N LEU A 74 16.47 -15.82 -22.27
CA LEU A 74 17.07 -16.40 -23.47
C LEU A 74 18.34 -17.21 -23.18
N SER A 75 19.12 -16.82 -22.17
CA SER A 75 20.39 -17.49 -21.82
C SER A 75 20.21 -18.69 -20.90
N THR A 76 19.27 -18.62 -19.95
CA THR A 76 19.05 -19.68 -18.94
C THR A 76 17.91 -20.63 -19.32
N GLY A 77 17.00 -20.21 -20.20
CA GLY A 77 15.77 -20.93 -20.51
C GLY A 77 14.76 -20.98 -19.37
N LYS A 78 15.05 -20.35 -18.22
CA LYS A 78 14.15 -20.31 -17.06
C LYS A 78 13.22 -19.11 -17.18
N SER A 79 11.96 -19.34 -17.52
CA SER A 79 10.90 -18.32 -17.44
C SER A 79 10.30 -18.20 -16.05
N GLU A 80 10.49 -19.20 -15.19
CA GLU A 80 9.80 -19.33 -13.92
C GLU A 80 10.63 -18.74 -12.78
N LEU A 81 9.97 -17.97 -11.93
CA LEU A 81 10.54 -17.42 -10.70
C LEU A 81 10.95 -18.58 -9.77
N ASP A 82 12.11 -18.48 -9.14
CA ASP A 82 12.51 -19.47 -8.14
C ASP A 82 11.51 -19.44 -6.98
N VAL A 83 10.74 -20.52 -6.84
CA VAL A 83 9.68 -20.66 -5.82
C VAL A 83 10.31 -21.20 -4.54
N ALA A 84 10.43 -20.34 -3.53
CA ALA A 84 10.79 -20.79 -2.18
C ALA A 84 9.62 -21.55 -1.54
N GLU A 85 9.90 -22.64 -0.81
CA GLU A 85 8.90 -23.35 -0.03
C GLU A 85 8.56 -22.60 1.27
N ASP A 86 7.30 -22.68 1.71
CA ASP A 86 6.86 -22.18 3.01
C ASP A 86 7.58 -22.89 4.17
N GLY A 87 7.65 -22.21 5.30
CA GLY A 87 8.38 -22.67 6.48
C GLY A 87 8.24 -21.70 7.65
N PRO A 88 8.92 -22.01 8.78
CA PRO A 88 8.91 -21.14 9.94
C PRO A 88 9.46 -19.75 9.62
N SER A 89 8.81 -18.72 10.16
CA SER A 89 9.10 -17.33 9.87
C SER A 89 9.23 -16.48 11.14
N VAL A 90 9.77 -15.27 10.96
CA VAL A 90 9.78 -14.25 12.01
C VAL A 90 8.76 -13.18 11.64
N ILE A 91 7.92 -12.78 12.59
CA ILE A 91 6.92 -11.74 12.41
C ILE A 91 7.29 -10.58 13.32
N VAL A 92 7.60 -9.44 12.71
CA VAL A 92 7.97 -8.21 13.42
C VAL A 92 6.70 -7.43 13.69
N ALA A 93 6.31 -7.35 14.96
CA ALA A 93 5.03 -6.76 15.38
C ALA A 93 5.25 -5.48 16.19
N SER A 94 4.57 -4.40 15.81
CA SER A 94 4.60 -3.17 16.62
C SER A 94 3.82 -3.37 17.92
N PRO A 95 4.42 -3.12 19.09
CA PRO A 95 3.71 -3.23 20.35
C PRO A 95 2.67 -2.08 20.44
N HIS A 96 1.43 -2.44 20.79
CA HIS A 96 0.31 -1.51 21.08
C HIS A 96 -0.47 -0.94 19.88
N ASP A 97 -0.28 -1.45 18.66
CA ASP A 97 -1.02 -0.99 17.48
C ASP A 97 -2.10 -2.00 17.04
N THR A 98 -3.38 -1.68 17.25
CA THR A 98 -4.49 -2.61 17.02
C THR A 98 -4.68 -3.01 15.55
N PRO A 99 -4.65 -2.10 14.55
CA PRO A 99 -4.62 -2.50 13.14
C PRO A 99 -3.46 -3.44 12.81
N ALA A 100 -2.26 -3.17 13.32
CA ALA A 100 -1.10 -4.03 13.08
C ALA A 100 -1.27 -5.41 13.73
N GLN A 101 -1.94 -5.50 14.89
CA GLN A 101 -2.26 -6.76 15.54
C GLN A 101 -3.14 -7.67 14.67
N ALA A 102 -4.13 -7.10 13.98
CA ALA A 102 -4.98 -7.88 13.07
C ALA A 102 -4.18 -8.53 11.93
N LEU A 103 -3.18 -7.82 11.38
CA LEU A 103 -2.25 -8.35 10.39
C LEU A 103 -1.36 -9.45 11.01
N VAL A 104 -0.80 -9.21 12.19
CA VAL A 104 0.05 -10.18 12.91
C VAL A 104 -0.72 -11.47 13.21
N GLU A 105 -1.90 -11.36 13.80
CA GLU A 105 -2.79 -12.50 14.07
C GLU A 105 -3.16 -13.24 12.79
N GLY A 106 -3.44 -12.51 11.72
CA GLY A 106 -3.68 -13.07 10.39
C GLY A 106 -2.50 -13.92 9.92
N ILE A 107 -1.28 -13.35 9.89
CA ILE A 107 -0.08 -14.06 9.43
C ILE A 107 0.24 -15.28 10.31
N VAL A 108 0.15 -15.14 11.64
CA VAL A 108 0.35 -16.25 12.59
C VAL A 108 -0.66 -17.38 12.33
N SER A 109 -1.94 -17.04 12.14
CA SER A 109 -3.00 -18.03 11.92
C SER A 109 -2.87 -18.80 10.59
N LEU A 110 -2.19 -18.20 9.60
CA LEU A 110 -1.88 -18.81 8.31
C LEU A 110 -0.62 -19.69 8.37
N GLY A 111 0.22 -19.52 9.40
CA GLY A 111 1.45 -20.28 9.61
C GLY A 111 1.24 -21.78 9.90
N MET A 112 2.33 -22.46 10.26
CA MET A 112 2.29 -23.87 10.70
C MET A 112 2.39 -24.03 12.23
N GLY A 113 2.41 -22.91 12.97
CA GLY A 113 2.55 -22.89 14.43
C GLY A 113 3.98 -22.78 14.94
N ASP A 114 4.95 -22.64 14.04
CA ASP A 114 6.39 -22.51 14.28
C ASP A 114 6.93 -21.08 14.00
N ASP A 115 6.04 -20.15 13.67
CA ASP A 115 6.35 -18.74 13.53
C ASP A 115 6.64 -18.11 14.90
N ILE A 116 7.62 -17.20 14.96
CA ILE A 116 7.88 -16.42 16.16
C ILE A 116 7.53 -14.95 15.95
N VAL A 117 6.92 -14.34 16.96
CA VAL A 117 6.60 -12.91 16.96
C VAL A 117 7.65 -12.17 17.79
N VAL A 118 8.26 -11.15 17.21
CA VAL A 118 9.31 -10.35 17.85
C VAL A 118 9.00 -8.86 17.76
N ALA A 119 9.51 -8.09 18.73
CA ALA A 119 9.45 -6.64 18.69
C ALA A 119 10.47 -6.06 17.68
N PRO A 120 10.22 -4.85 17.13
CA PRO A 120 11.20 -4.12 16.34
C PRO A 120 12.54 -3.99 17.07
N GLY A 121 13.63 -4.35 16.39
CA GLY A 121 14.99 -4.26 16.94
C GLY A 121 15.42 -5.43 17.82
N ALA A 122 14.57 -6.43 18.05
CA ALA A 122 14.96 -7.68 18.71
C ALA A 122 16.03 -8.43 17.89
N GLU A 123 16.79 -9.31 18.55
CA GLU A 123 17.73 -10.18 17.85
C GLU A 123 16.98 -11.19 16.98
N LEU A 124 17.39 -11.31 15.71
CA LEU A 124 16.87 -12.32 14.80
C LEU A 124 17.56 -13.67 15.07
N PRO A 125 16.82 -14.79 15.07
CA PRO A 125 17.40 -16.11 15.15
C PRO A 125 18.45 -16.36 14.04
N LYS A 126 19.50 -17.11 14.36
CA LYS A 126 20.49 -17.48 13.32
C LYS A 126 19.91 -18.50 12.33
N SER A 127 19.02 -19.35 12.80
CA SER A 127 18.29 -20.33 12.01
C SER A 127 16.88 -20.52 12.55
N MET A 128 15.98 -20.95 11.68
CA MET A 128 14.59 -21.28 12.00
C MET A 128 14.29 -22.73 11.61
N GLY A 129 13.45 -23.39 12.39
CA GLY A 129 13.13 -24.83 12.24
C GLY A 129 14.04 -25.75 13.05
N GLU A 130 13.69 -27.03 13.11
CA GLU A 130 14.40 -28.05 13.92
C GLU A 130 15.07 -29.13 13.07
N GLY A 131 16.22 -29.62 13.55
CA GLY A 131 16.96 -30.74 12.96
C GLY A 131 17.33 -30.50 11.49
N ASN A 132 17.02 -31.46 10.63
CA ASN A 132 17.33 -31.40 9.19
C ASN A 132 16.53 -30.34 8.42
N LYS A 133 15.57 -29.67 9.06
CA LYS A 133 14.78 -28.58 8.46
C LYS A 133 15.23 -27.19 8.92
N ALA A 134 16.31 -27.09 9.70
CA ALA A 134 16.85 -25.80 10.11
C ALA A 134 17.36 -25.02 8.89
N ARG A 135 16.84 -23.81 8.67
CA ARG A 135 17.23 -22.91 7.58
C ARG A 135 17.85 -21.64 8.14
N GLU A 136 18.98 -21.21 7.60
CA GLU A 136 19.62 -19.92 7.93
C GLU A 136 18.89 -18.73 7.27
N SER A 137 18.28 -18.98 6.10
CA SER A 137 17.46 -18.04 5.36
C SER A 137 15.99 -18.40 5.58
N TYR A 138 15.19 -17.45 6.04
CA TYR A 138 13.77 -17.62 6.33
C TYR A 138 13.04 -16.28 6.16
N PRO A 139 11.74 -16.26 5.83
CA PRO A 139 10.99 -15.02 5.63
C PRO A 139 10.83 -14.24 6.95
N ILE A 140 10.95 -12.92 6.86
CA ILE A 140 10.76 -11.99 7.97
C ILE A 140 9.59 -11.06 7.59
N TYR A 141 8.40 -11.34 8.11
CA TYR A 141 7.22 -10.52 7.90
C TYR A 141 7.33 -9.23 8.70
N VAL A 142 7.42 -8.10 7.99
CA VAL A 142 7.45 -6.77 8.58
C VAL A 142 6.01 -6.29 8.74
N ALA A 143 5.38 -6.70 9.85
CA ALA A 143 3.99 -6.38 10.17
C ALA A 143 3.88 -5.09 11.01
N VAL A 144 4.64 -4.06 10.62
CA VAL A 144 4.51 -2.70 11.17
C VAL A 144 3.59 -1.88 10.25
N PRO A 145 2.76 -0.98 10.81
CA PRO A 145 1.86 -0.19 9.98
C PRO A 145 2.64 0.83 9.13
N PRO A 146 2.06 1.33 8.03
CA PRO A 146 2.77 2.18 7.08
C PRO A 146 3.35 3.47 7.69
N TYR A 147 2.64 4.06 8.66
CA TYR A 147 3.08 5.26 9.39
C TYR A 147 4.24 5.03 10.37
N GLN A 148 4.58 3.77 10.67
CA GLN A 148 5.76 3.42 11.46
C GLN A 148 6.88 2.82 10.60
N LEU A 149 6.58 2.42 9.36
CA LEU A 149 7.51 1.73 8.47
C LEU A 149 8.79 2.54 8.19
N GLU A 150 8.66 3.85 7.96
CA GLU A 150 9.81 4.72 7.71
C GLU A 150 10.75 4.78 8.92
N ALA A 151 10.20 5.02 10.11
CA ALA A 151 10.96 5.06 11.35
C ALA A 151 11.63 3.70 11.62
N PHE A 152 10.89 2.60 11.44
CA PHE A 152 11.39 1.25 11.59
C PHE A 152 12.62 0.97 10.69
N LEU A 153 12.52 1.32 9.40
CA LEU A 153 13.61 1.11 8.44
C LEU A 153 14.84 2.00 8.74
N ALA A 154 14.62 3.21 9.27
CA ALA A 154 15.68 4.13 9.66
C ALA A 154 16.44 3.66 10.91
N THR A 155 15.79 2.91 11.80
CA THR A 155 16.36 2.46 13.09
C THR A 155 16.70 0.96 13.11
N LEU A 156 16.91 0.33 11.95
CA LEU A 156 17.27 -1.09 11.89
C LEU A 156 18.64 -1.38 12.55
N PRO A 157 18.74 -2.39 13.42
CA PRO A 157 20.03 -2.84 13.94
C PRO A 157 20.97 -3.30 12.81
N GLU A 158 22.28 -3.16 13.02
CA GLU A 158 23.29 -3.58 12.03
C GLU A 158 23.18 -5.07 11.68
N SER A 159 22.78 -5.90 12.65
CA SER A 159 22.57 -7.35 12.46
C SER A 159 21.44 -7.70 11.49
N TRP A 160 20.51 -6.76 11.24
CA TRP A 160 19.40 -6.96 10.31
C TRP A 160 19.76 -6.58 8.87
N LEU A 161 20.80 -5.75 8.67
CA LEU A 161 21.19 -5.27 7.33
C LEU A 161 21.49 -6.40 6.34
N PRO A 162 22.22 -7.48 6.72
CA PRO A 162 22.46 -8.61 5.82
C PRO A 162 21.21 -9.44 5.52
N ARG A 163 20.16 -9.29 6.33
CA ARG A 163 18.89 -10.03 6.22
C ARG A 163 17.80 -9.25 5.50
N ARG A 164 18.10 -8.08 4.92
CA ARG A 164 17.12 -7.24 4.21
C ARG A 164 16.43 -7.96 3.04
N ASP A 165 17.15 -8.85 2.35
CA ASP A 165 16.58 -9.69 1.27
C ASP A 165 15.55 -10.70 1.77
N ASP A 166 15.47 -10.93 3.08
CA ASP A 166 14.47 -11.80 3.70
C ASP A 166 13.20 -11.08 4.15
N PHE A 167 13.15 -9.75 4.05
CA PHE A 167 11.98 -8.99 4.47
C PHE A 167 10.79 -9.22 3.53
N VAL A 168 9.64 -9.40 4.15
CA VAL A 168 8.33 -9.56 3.51
C VAL A 168 7.46 -8.39 3.95
N PHE A 169 7.15 -7.49 3.03
CA PHE A 169 6.33 -6.31 3.31
C PHE A 169 4.89 -6.49 2.82
N CYS A 170 3.92 -6.13 3.64
CA CYS A 170 2.50 -6.16 3.27
C CYS A 170 2.03 -4.78 2.79
N SER A 171 1.26 -4.75 1.71
CA SER A 171 0.62 -3.56 1.13
C SER A 171 -0.84 -3.88 0.83
N GLY A 172 -1.68 -2.86 0.71
CA GLY A 172 -3.07 -2.95 0.30
C GLY A 172 -4.05 -2.89 1.47
N GLY A 173 -5.28 -2.53 1.14
CA GLY A 173 -6.35 -2.42 2.11
C GLY A 173 -6.14 -1.29 3.13
N ASP A 174 -7.04 -1.27 4.09
CA ASP A 174 -7.14 -0.29 5.16
C ASP A 174 -6.07 -0.42 6.25
N VAL A 175 -5.46 -1.60 6.40
CA VAL A 175 -4.40 -1.86 7.38
C VAL A 175 -3.01 -1.57 6.81
N CYS A 176 -2.73 -1.99 5.57
CA CYS A 176 -1.36 -1.95 5.03
C CYS A 176 -1.12 -0.81 4.03
N GLY A 177 -2.15 -0.22 3.42
CA GLY A 177 -2.02 0.93 2.51
C GLY A 177 -1.00 0.73 1.37
N CYS A 178 -0.59 1.82 0.71
CA CYS A 178 0.47 1.79 -0.28
C CYS A 178 1.82 2.13 0.34
N ILE A 179 2.69 1.13 0.39
CA ILE A 179 4.03 1.23 0.98
C ILE A 179 5.13 1.58 -0.03
N GLU A 180 4.83 1.53 -1.34
CA GLU A 180 5.84 1.75 -2.40
C GLU A 180 6.61 3.07 -2.21
N PRO A 181 5.98 4.22 -1.89
CA PRO A 181 6.71 5.47 -1.70
C PRO A 181 7.73 5.41 -0.57
N VAL A 182 7.43 4.70 0.52
CA VAL A 182 8.34 4.53 1.66
C VAL A 182 9.48 3.60 1.28
N LEU A 183 9.17 2.41 0.76
CA LEU A 183 10.17 1.42 0.37
C LEU A 183 11.16 1.98 -0.68
N LYS A 184 10.69 2.83 -1.59
CA LYS A 184 11.53 3.45 -2.62
C LYS A 184 12.61 4.35 -2.01
N GLN A 185 12.33 5.07 -0.91
CA GLN A 185 13.31 5.93 -0.24
C GLN A 185 14.49 5.14 0.33
N PHE A 186 14.23 3.90 0.77
CA PHE A 186 15.25 2.99 1.30
C PHE A 186 15.83 2.05 0.22
N GLY A 187 15.41 2.21 -1.04
CA GLY A 187 15.87 1.37 -2.14
C GLY A 187 15.37 -0.08 -2.08
N LEU A 188 14.23 -0.33 -1.45
CA LEU A 188 13.61 -1.65 -1.23
C LEU A 188 12.49 -1.98 -2.23
N CYS A 189 12.33 -1.20 -3.30
CA CYS A 189 11.44 -1.50 -4.42
C CYS A 189 12.21 -2.23 -5.55
N ARG A 190 12.59 -3.50 -5.31
CA ARG A 190 13.38 -4.32 -6.25
C ARG A 190 12.76 -5.70 -6.44
N ASP A 191 13.13 -6.37 -7.52
CA ASP A 191 12.62 -7.71 -7.85
C ASP A 191 12.98 -8.79 -6.81
N SER A 192 14.04 -8.59 -6.02
CA SER A 192 14.41 -9.51 -4.94
C SER A 192 13.59 -9.29 -3.66
N MET A 193 13.02 -8.10 -3.46
CA MET A 193 12.31 -7.73 -2.23
C MET A 193 10.92 -8.33 -2.22
N THR A 194 10.61 -9.06 -1.15
CA THR A 194 9.31 -9.71 -1.05
C THR A 194 8.25 -8.71 -0.65
N GLN A 195 7.24 -8.57 -1.49
CA GLN A 195 6.09 -7.71 -1.24
C GLN A 195 4.81 -8.50 -1.48
N VAL A 196 3.84 -8.29 -0.59
CA VAL A 196 2.58 -9.03 -0.54
C VAL A 196 1.45 -8.02 -0.59
N LEU A 197 0.55 -8.20 -1.54
CA LEU A 197 -0.68 -7.44 -1.65
C LEU A 197 -1.79 -8.18 -0.89
N VAL A 198 -2.36 -7.49 0.09
CA VAL A 198 -3.47 -7.94 0.93
C VAL A 198 -4.75 -7.21 0.49
N SER A 199 -5.32 -7.66 -0.63
CA SER A 199 -6.52 -7.07 -1.26
C SER A 199 -7.74 -8.01 -1.26
N GLY A 200 -7.54 -9.27 -0.86
CA GLY A 200 -8.46 -10.38 -1.13
C GLY A 200 -8.75 -11.27 0.03
N MET A 201 -8.51 -10.81 1.26
CA MET A 201 -8.75 -11.61 2.44
C MET A 201 -9.17 -10.76 3.63
N THR A 202 -9.84 -11.38 4.59
CA THR A 202 -10.12 -10.78 5.89
C THR A 202 -8.92 -10.81 6.83
N LEU A 203 -8.82 -9.84 7.74
CA LEU A 203 -7.75 -9.75 8.74
C LEU A 203 -8.29 -9.37 10.14
N PRO A 204 -8.37 -10.33 11.08
CA PRO A 204 -8.87 -11.70 10.88
C PRO A 204 -10.36 -11.70 10.45
N GLY A 205 -10.85 -12.81 9.90
CA GLY A 205 -12.26 -12.95 9.52
C GLY A 205 -13.21 -13.21 10.69
N PRO A 206 -14.53 -13.29 10.43
CA PRO A 206 -15.56 -13.56 11.45
C PRO A 206 -15.34 -14.86 12.23
N THR A 207 -14.60 -15.81 11.65
CA THR A 207 -14.24 -17.09 12.28
C THR A 207 -12.92 -17.05 13.04
N GLY A 208 -12.32 -15.88 13.24
CA GLY A 208 -11.01 -15.71 13.86
C GLY A 208 -9.83 -16.16 13.01
N LYS A 209 -10.05 -16.43 11.72
CA LYS A 209 -9.02 -16.77 10.73
C LYS A 209 -9.24 -15.96 9.46
N PRO A 210 -8.18 -15.59 8.72
CA PRO A 210 -8.31 -15.02 7.39
C PRO A 210 -9.12 -15.94 6.46
N GLN A 211 -9.97 -15.33 5.64
CA GLN A 211 -10.82 -16.00 4.66
C GLN A 211 -10.66 -15.30 3.32
N ASP A 212 -10.72 -16.08 2.24
CA ASP A 212 -10.67 -15.56 0.88
C ASP A 212 -11.93 -14.72 0.56
N LEU A 213 -11.70 -13.51 0.06
CA LEU A 213 -12.74 -12.61 -0.43
C LEU A 213 -12.67 -12.46 -1.95
N SER A 214 -11.73 -13.13 -2.61
CA SER A 214 -11.55 -13.01 -4.05
C SER A 214 -12.81 -13.45 -4.80
N VAL A 215 -13.12 -12.74 -5.88
CA VAL A 215 -14.36 -12.94 -6.64
C VAL A 215 -14.03 -13.56 -7.98
N LYS A 216 -14.60 -14.74 -8.23
CA LYS A 216 -14.55 -15.36 -9.55
C LYS A 216 -15.38 -14.54 -10.53
N MET A 217 -14.74 -14.10 -11.60
CA MET A 217 -15.39 -13.48 -12.75
C MET A 217 -15.49 -14.51 -13.89
N ASP A 218 -15.63 -14.03 -15.12
CA ASP A 218 -15.69 -14.88 -16.31
C ASP A 218 -14.33 -15.47 -16.71
N MET A 219 -14.33 -16.32 -17.74
CA MET A 219 -13.09 -16.77 -18.35
C MET A 219 -12.47 -15.64 -19.17
N ALA A 220 -11.18 -15.41 -19.01
CA ALA A 220 -10.42 -14.54 -19.90
C ALA A 220 -10.33 -15.14 -21.31
N SER A 221 -10.04 -14.31 -22.30
CA SER A 221 -9.95 -14.73 -23.71
C SER A 221 -8.84 -15.76 -23.99
N ASN A 222 -7.87 -15.88 -23.09
CA ASN A 222 -6.81 -16.90 -23.11
C ASN A 222 -7.21 -18.22 -22.40
N GLY A 223 -8.44 -18.33 -21.90
CA GLY A 223 -8.93 -19.52 -21.19
C GLY A 223 -8.57 -19.58 -19.70
N GLU A 224 -7.87 -18.58 -19.17
CA GLU A 224 -7.59 -18.49 -17.73
C GLU A 224 -8.79 -17.94 -16.97
N GLU A 225 -8.99 -18.39 -15.72
CA GLU A 225 -10.02 -17.84 -14.88
C GLU A 225 -9.68 -16.38 -14.51
N LYS A 226 -10.61 -15.44 -14.73
CA LYS A 226 -10.46 -14.06 -14.28
C LYS A 226 -10.98 -13.94 -12.87
N TRP A 227 -10.21 -13.25 -12.03
CA TRP A 227 -10.56 -13.02 -10.63
C TRP A 227 -10.35 -11.55 -10.28
N ALA A 228 -11.11 -11.08 -9.30
CA ALA A 228 -11.00 -9.74 -8.74
C ALA A 228 -10.67 -9.82 -7.25
N GLY A 229 -9.83 -8.89 -6.79
CA GLY A 229 -9.40 -8.83 -5.39
C GLY A 229 -8.68 -10.09 -4.94
N GLU A 230 -7.78 -10.67 -5.75
CA GLU A 230 -6.89 -11.74 -5.26
C GLU A 230 -5.73 -11.14 -4.47
N CYS A 231 -5.17 -11.88 -3.51
CA CYS A 231 -3.87 -11.51 -2.96
C CYS A 231 -2.79 -11.70 -4.03
N ALA A 232 -1.66 -11.02 -3.88
CA ALA A 232 -0.54 -11.21 -4.81
C ALA A 232 0.81 -11.12 -4.10
N ALA A 233 1.82 -11.84 -4.56
CA ALA A 233 3.17 -11.82 -4.01
C ALA A 233 4.25 -11.73 -5.11
N CYS A 234 5.29 -10.96 -4.84
CA CYS A 234 6.52 -10.93 -5.64
C CYS A 234 7.75 -11.01 -4.74
N GLY A 235 8.94 -11.17 -5.33
CA GLY A 235 10.20 -11.23 -4.59
C GLY A 235 10.67 -12.63 -4.23
N LYS A 236 11.77 -12.69 -3.47
CA LYS A 236 12.44 -13.94 -3.07
C LYS A 236 11.52 -14.96 -2.42
N TRP A 237 10.60 -14.51 -1.55
CA TRP A 237 9.72 -15.37 -0.77
C TRP A 237 8.29 -15.44 -1.32
N ASN A 238 8.07 -15.06 -2.59
CA ASN A 238 6.74 -15.08 -3.19
C ASN A 238 6.08 -16.48 -3.15
N GLY A 239 6.84 -17.53 -3.41
CA GLY A 239 6.42 -18.92 -3.36
C GLY A 239 5.95 -19.32 -1.96
N ALA A 240 6.77 -19.01 -0.95
CA ALA A 240 6.47 -19.34 0.43
C ALA A 240 5.20 -18.64 0.91
N VAL A 241 5.03 -17.36 0.57
CA VAL A 241 3.82 -16.60 0.87
C VAL A 241 2.60 -17.19 0.14
N ALA A 242 2.73 -17.51 -1.14
CA ALA A 242 1.63 -18.04 -1.93
C ALA A 242 1.21 -19.43 -1.45
N GLU A 243 2.17 -20.32 -1.18
CA GLU A 243 1.91 -21.65 -0.59
C GLU A 243 1.22 -21.52 0.76
N ARG A 244 1.68 -20.59 1.62
CA ARG A 244 1.05 -20.29 2.91
C ARG A 244 -0.41 -19.87 2.75
N LEU A 245 -0.72 -18.98 1.81
CA LEU A 245 -2.09 -18.51 1.57
C LEU A 245 -2.97 -19.61 0.95
N VAL A 246 -2.48 -20.30 -0.07
CA VAL A 246 -3.23 -21.36 -0.79
C VAL A 246 -3.53 -22.54 0.13
N ARG A 247 -2.60 -22.93 1.01
CA ARG A 247 -2.82 -23.96 2.03
C ARG A 247 -3.97 -23.64 2.99
N ASN A 248 -4.27 -22.35 3.17
CA ASN A 248 -5.39 -21.87 3.97
C ASN A 248 -6.62 -21.49 3.13
N GLY A 249 -6.65 -21.87 1.84
CA GLY A 249 -7.78 -21.62 0.95
C GLY A 249 -7.88 -20.19 0.46
N ILE A 250 -6.80 -19.39 0.55
CA ILE A 250 -6.75 -18.00 0.09
C ILE A 250 -6.00 -17.93 -1.23
N ARG A 251 -6.58 -17.22 -2.21
CA ARG A 251 -5.98 -17.09 -3.53
C ARG A 251 -4.86 -16.07 -3.50
N CYS A 252 -3.69 -16.49 -4.00
CA CYS A 252 -2.51 -15.66 -4.11
C CYS A 252 -1.84 -15.83 -5.46
N LYS A 253 -1.77 -14.74 -6.22
CA LYS A 253 -1.06 -14.69 -7.49
C LYS A 253 0.41 -14.36 -7.27
N THR A 254 1.31 -15.21 -7.77
CA THR A 254 2.75 -14.90 -7.80
C THR A 254 3.12 -14.23 -9.11
N GLY A 255 4.01 -13.25 -9.09
CA GLY A 255 4.52 -12.63 -10.31
C GLY A 255 5.76 -11.77 -10.07
N PHE A 256 6.26 -11.18 -11.16
CA PHE A 256 7.35 -10.22 -11.10
C PHE A 256 6.88 -8.92 -10.41
N TYR A 257 7.82 -8.17 -9.83
CA TYR A 257 7.52 -6.91 -9.15
C TYR A 257 6.72 -5.95 -10.04
N ARG A 258 7.02 -5.88 -11.34
CA ARG A 258 6.29 -5.04 -12.31
C ARG A 258 4.81 -5.38 -12.40
N GLU A 259 4.45 -6.65 -12.34
CA GLU A 259 3.05 -7.11 -12.40
C GLU A 259 2.38 -6.91 -11.05
N TRP A 260 3.04 -7.30 -9.97
CA TRP A 260 2.59 -7.05 -8.60
C TRP A 260 2.28 -5.57 -8.38
N ARG A 261 3.14 -4.67 -8.85
CA ARG A 261 2.96 -3.22 -8.75
C ARG A 261 1.68 -2.75 -9.44
N ARG A 262 1.25 -3.38 -10.54
CA ARG A 262 -0.03 -3.05 -11.19
C ARG A 262 -1.21 -3.45 -10.33
N PHE A 263 -1.18 -4.65 -9.73
CA PHE A 263 -2.24 -5.11 -8.81
C PHE A 263 -2.31 -4.23 -7.56
N MET A 264 -1.15 -3.86 -7.01
CA MET A 264 -1.08 -2.97 -5.86
C MET A 264 -1.70 -1.60 -6.17
N TRP A 265 -1.35 -0.98 -7.30
CA TRP A 265 -1.96 0.31 -7.69
C TRP A 265 -3.45 0.19 -8.05
N GLU A 266 -3.90 -0.95 -8.56
CA GLU A 266 -5.31 -1.24 -8.76
C GLU A 266 -6.06 -1.26 -7.42
N GLN A 267 -5.49 -1.91 -6.39
CA GLN A 267 -6.05 -1.88 -5.04
C GLN A 267 -6.04 -0.47 -4.42
N VAL A 268 -4.95 0.28 -4.56
CA VAL A 268 -4.87 1.66 -4.04
C VAL A 268 -5.92 2.56 -4.67
N MET A 269 -6.17 2.38 -5.96
CA MET A 269 -7.22 3.12 -6.65
C MET A 269 -8.62 2.72 -6.17
N TYR A 270 -8.86 1.43 -5.92
CA TYR A 270 -10.08 0.96 -5.28
C TYR A 270 -10.30 1.64 -3.93
N ASP A 271 -9.30 1.57 -3.06
CA ASP A 271 -9.34 2.14 -1.71
C ASP A 271 -9.52 3.66 -1.76
N ALA A 272 -8.85 4.35 -2.69
CA ALA A 272 -8.90 5.80 -2.82
C ALA A 272 -10.23 6.30 -3.41
N ALA A 273 -10.74 5.67 -4.48
CA ALA A 273 -11.92 6.16 -5.19
C ALA A 273 -13.22 5.74 -4.50
N PHE A 274 -13.40 4.45 -4.20
CA PHE A 274 -14.67 3.95 -3.67
C PHE A 274 -14.96 4.51 -2.28
N ASN A 275 -13.98 4.49 -1.38
CA ASN A 275 -14.19 5.03 -0.04
C ASN A 275 -14.46 6.53 -0.05
N LEU A 276 -13.73 7.30 -0.86
CA LEU A 276 -13.90 8.75 -0.92
C LEU A 276 -15.28 9.12 -1.47
N VAL A 277 -15.71 8.48 -2.56
CA VAL A 277 -17.05 8.71 -3.14
C VAL A 277 -18.15 8.33 -2.14
N GLY A 278 -18.00 7.26 -1.36
CA GLY A 278 -19.00 6.85 -0.38
C GLY A 278 -19.04 7.71 0.88
N VAL A 279 -17.90 8.11 1.42
CA VAL A 279 -17.84 8.81 2.73
C VAL A 279 -18.38 10.24 2.66
N VAL A 280 -18.34 10.87 1.49
CA VAL A 280 -18.87 12.23 1.30
C VAL A 280 -20.39 12.27 1.20
N ARG A 281 -21.08 11.13 1.12
CA ARG A 281 -22.54 11.09 1.05
C ARG A 281 -23.16 11.48 2.38
N ALA A 282 -24.34 12.10 2.32
CA ALA A 282 -25.09 12.50 3.50
C ALA A 282 -25.39 11.30 4.42
N GLU A 283 -25.79 10.18 3.81
CA GLU A 283 -26.11 8.92 4.49
C GLU A 283 -24.92 7.95 4.52
N PRO A 284 -24.81 7.09 5.56
CA PRO A 284 -23.84 6.01 5.58
C PRO A 284 -23.96 5.12 4.33
N THR A 285 -22.88 5.04 3.55
CA THR A 285 -22.85 4.36 2.26
C THR A 285 -21.82 3.23 2.27
N THR A 286 -22.22 2.05 1.80
CA THR A 286 -21.35 0.88 1.67
C THR A 286 -20.62 0.84 0.35
N LEU A 287 -19.52 0.07 0.27
CA LEU A 287 -18.76 -0.10 -0.98
C LEU A 287 -19.64 -0.68 -2.11
N ALA A 288 -20.58 -1.58 -1.80
CA ALA A 288 -21.52 -2.09 -2.79
C ALA A 288 -22.50 -1.01 -3.28
N GLN A 289 -22.98 -0.12 -2.40
CA GLN A 289 -23.84 0.99 -2.80
C GLN A 289 -23.08 2.00 -3.67
N VAL A 290 -21.79 2.24 -3.38
CA VAL A 290 -20.91 3.03 -4.24
C VAL A 290 -20.84 2.43 -5.66
N ALA A 291 -20.63 1.12 -5.74
CA ALA A 291 -20.58 0.42 -7.02
C ALA A 291 -21.89 0.51 -7.81
N LEU A 292 -23.04 0.38 -7.14
CA LEU A 292 -24.35 0.30 -7.80
C LEU A 292 -24.95 1.66 -8.18
N TYR A 293 -24.70 2.71 -7.38
CA TYR A 293 -25.40 3.99 -7.51
C TYR A 293 -24.51 5.15 -7.93
N TYR A 294 -23.19 5.01 -7.80
CA TYR A 294 -22.23 6.08 -8.08
C TYR A 294 -21.15 5.65 -9.09
N GLU A 295 -21.47 4.68 -9.95
CA GLU A 295 -20.56 4.10 -10.94
C GLU A 295 -19.85 5.17 -11.77
N GLN A 296 -20.59 6.11 -12.36
CA GLN A 296 -20.03 7.16 -13.22
C GLN A 296 -19.00 8.03 -12.48
N GLU A 297 -19.30 8.43 -11.24
CA GLU A 297 -18.41 9.29 -10.45
C GLU A 297 -17.12 8.57 -10.07
N VAL A 298 -17.23 7.28 -9.69
CA VAL A 298 -16.07 6.45 -9.39
C VAL A 298 -15.25 6.20 -10.65
N SER A 299 -15.89 5.91 -11.78
CA SER A 299 -15.24 5.71 -13.08
C SER A 299 -14.42 6.93 -13.49
N ASP A 300 -15.03 8.12 -13.47
CA ASP A 300 -14.36 9.38 -13.83
C ASP A 300 -13.14 9.64 -12.92
N MET A 301 -13.27 9.37 -11.63
CA MET A 301 -12.17 9.49 -10.67
C MET A 301 -11.05 8.47 -10.94
N MET A 302 -11.39 7.21 -11.19
CA MET A 302 -10.43 6.14 -11.51
C MET A 302 -9.65 6.44 -12.80
N TRP A 303 -10.32 6.97 -13.83
CA TRP A 303 -9.67 7.34 -15.09
C TRP A 303 -8.72 8.53 -14.93
N GLN A 304 -9.07 9.51 -14.10
CA GLN A 304 -8.14 10.60 -13.73
C GLN A 304 -6.89 10.05 -13.02
N ILE A 305 -7.08 9.19 -12.02
CA ILE A 305 -5.98 8.56 -11.27
C ILE A 305 -5.10 7.74 -12.22
N THR A 306 -5.69 6.93 -13.10
CA THR A 306 -4.97 6.10 -14.08
C THR A 306 -4.15 6.94 -15.07
N GLY A 307 -4.68 8.08 -15.52
CA GLY A 307 -3.94 9.01 -16.38
C GLY A 307 -2.67 9.55 -15.70
N LYS A 308 -2.78 9.92 -14.42
CA LYS A 308 -1.64 10.39 -13.61
C LYS A 308 -0.67 9.26 -13.27
N LEU A 309 -1.18 8.05 -13.02
CA LEU A 309 -0.38 6.86 -12.77
C LEU A 309 0.57 6.56 -13.96
N ARG A 310 0.03 6.63 -15.18
CA ARG A 310 0.80 6.44 -16.42
C ARG A 310 1.85 7.54 -16.60
N GLY A 311 1.46 8.80 -16.43
CA GLY A 311 2.35 9.95 -16.66
C GLY A 311 3.42 10.15 -15.57
N GLY A 312 3.10 9.81 -14.32
CA GLY A 312 3.96 10.08 -13.17
C GLY A 312 4.79 8.89 -12.72
N LEU A 313 4.22 7.68 -12.69
CA LEU A 313 4.87 6.48 -12.16
C LEU A 313 5.22 5.44 -13.22
N ALA A 314 4.89 5.70 -14.49
CA ALA A 314 5.03 4.78 -15.62
C ALA A 314 4.35 3.43 -15.35
N VAL A 315 3.24 3.43 -14.62
CA VAL A 315 2.42 2.23 -14.38
C VAL A 315 1.16 2.33 -15.24
N SER A 316 0.92 1.28 -16.01
CA SER A 316 -0.33 1.08 -16.74
C SER A 316 -1.06 -0.11 -16.10
N LEU A 317 -2.28 0.13 -15.64
CA LEU A 317 -3.14 -0.93 -15.12
C LEU A 317 -3.52 -1.91 -16.24
N LEU A 318 -3.88 -3.13 -15.83
CA LEU A 318 -4.29 -4.17 -16.77
C LEU A 318 -5.68 -3.86 -17.32
N TYR A 319 -5.93 -4.27 -18.57
CA TYR A 319 -7.24 -4.15 -19.19
C TYR A 319 -8.33 -4.78 -18.30
N GLY A 320 -9.51 -4.15 -18.26
CA GLY A 320 -10.63 -4.59 -17.43
C GLY A 320 -10.45 -4.37 -15.92
N PHE A 321 -9.55 -3.48 -15.49
CA PHE A 321 -9.42 -3.12 -14.07
C PHE A 321 -10.72 -2.58 -13.48
N GLU A 322 -11.42 -1.73 -14.23
CA GLU A 322 -12.66 -1.09 -13.77
C GLU A 322 -13.72 -2.14 -13.44
N GLU A 323 -13.96 -3.06 -14.38
CA GLU A 323 -14.87 -4.19 -14.19
C GLU A 323 -14.49 -5.06 -12.99
N ARG A 324 -13.18 -5.33 -12.78
CA ARG A 324 -12.70 -6.07 -11.60
C ARG A 324 -13.04 -5.33 -10.31
N LEU A 325 -12.75 -4.03 -10.23
CA LEU A 325 -12.97 -3.22 -9.04
C LEU A 325 -14.45 -3.07 -8.71
N PHE A 326 -15.30 -2.81 -9.70
CA PHE A 326 -16.75 -2.75 -9.49
C PHE A 326 -17.34 -4.09 -9.08
N THR A 327 -16.95 -5.18 -9.75
CA THR A 327 -17.42 -6.53 -9.41
C THR A 327 -17.01 -6.91 -7.99
N PHE A 328 -15.78 -6.58 -7.60
CA PHE A 328 -15.30 -6.81 -6.24
C PHE A 328 -16.11 -6.02 -5.21
N ALA A 329 -16.34 -4.72 -5.44
CA ALA A 329 -17.16 -3.88 -4.56
C ALA A 329 -18.60 -4.38 -4.43
N GLU A 330 -19.25 -4.74 -5.53
CA GLU A 330 -20.64 -5.21 -5.53
C GLU A 330 -20.81 -6.50 -4.71
N ARG A 331 -19.85 -7.42 -4.85
CA ARG A 331 -19.91 -8.77 -4.27
C ARG A 331 -19.49 -8.82 -2.82
N THR A 332 -18.46 -8.06 -2.44
CA THR A 332 -17.86 -8.11 -1.09
C THR A 332 -18.25 -6.91 -0.22
N GLY A 333 -18.67 -5.80 -0.83
CA GLY A 333 -18.84 -4.51 -0.17
C GLY A 333 -20.20 -4.27 0.48
N LYS A 334 -21.07 -5.28 0.61
CA LYS A 334 -22.44 -5.09 1.14
C LYS A 334 -22.46 -4.69 2.61
N GLU A 335 -21.55 -5.22 3.39
CA GLU A 335 -21.43 -4.97 4.84
C GLU A 335 -20.32 -3.98 5.17
N THR A 336 -19.50 -3.61 4.17
CA THR A 336 -18.33 -2.75 4.36
C THR A 336 -18.71 -1.29 4.12
N GLN A 337 -18.79 -0.52 5.21
CA GLN A 337 -19.00 0.92 5.16
C GLN A 337 -17.78 1.63 4.57
N CYS A 338 -18.02 2.61 3.71
CA CYS A 338 -16.97 3.49 3.21
C CYS A 338 -16.38 4.32 4.35
N LYS A 339 -15.06 4.44 4.38
CA LYS A 339 -14.36 5.14 5.46
C LYS A 339 -13.17 5.93 4.96
N LEU A 340 -12.88 7.03 5.65
CA LEU A 340 -11.69 7.83 5.44
C LEU A 340 -10.94 7.88 6.77
N VAL A 341 -9.67 7.47 6.77
CA VAL A 341 -8.87 7.33 7.99
C VAL A 341 -7.70 8.31 7.93
N ASP A 342 -7.69 9.33 8.79
CA ASP A 342 -6.66 10.38 8.85
C ASP A 342 -5.23 9.82 8.81
N GLY A 343 -4.94 8.83 9.66
CA GLY A 343 -3.60 8.22 9.75
C GLY A 343 -3.17 7.46 8.50
N MET A 344 -4.12 7.00 7.69
CA MET A 344 -3.86 6.31 6.41
C MET A 344 -3.86 7.26 5.21
N PHE A 345 -4.20 8.53 5.41
CA PHE A 345 -4.27 9.51 4.33
C PHE A 345 -2.99 9.53 3.47
N PRO A 346 -1.75 9.61 4.03
CA PRO A 346 -0.53 9.63 3.22
C PRO A 346 -0.30 8.35 2.43
N TYR A 347 -0.95 7.24 2.82
CA TYR A 347 -0.76 5.89 2.29
C TYR A 347 -1.85 5.46 1.31
N VAL A 348 -2.90 6.27 1.13
CA VAL A 348 -3.99 5.97 0.18
C VAL A 348 -4.33 7.21 -0.66
N HIS A 349 -4.63 8.34 -0.02
CA HIS A 349 -5.19 9.52 -0.68
C HIS A 349 -4.18 10.64 -0.96
N GLY A 350 -3.15 10.76 -0.13
CA GLY A 350 -2.20 11.87 -0.13
C GLY A 350 -0.97 11.68 -1.02
N MET A 351 -0.89 10.58 -1.77
CA MET A 351 0.25 10.26 -2.61
C MET A 351 -0.01 10.55 -4.08
N MET A 352 1.06 10.77 -4.87
CA MET A 352 0.92 10.72 -6.32
C MET A 352 0.72 9.26 -6.73
N PRO A 353 -0.33 8.92 -7.52
CA PRO A 353 -1.19 9.80 -8.31
C PRO A 353 -2.53 10.24 -7.67
N THR A 354 -2.97 9.63 -6.57
CA THR A 354 -4.30 9.86 -5.98
C THR A 354 -4.53 11.32 -5.56
N GLY A 355 -3.54 11.96 -4.94
CA GLY A 355 -3.59 13.36 -4.51
C GLY A 355 -3.50 14.41 -5.63
N MET A 356 -3.43 14.00 -6.91
CA MET A 356 -3.26 14.91 -8.06
C MET A 356 -4.43 14.91 -9.05
N GLY A 357 -5.49 14.14 -8.80
CA GLY A 357 -6.72 14.20 -9.57
C GLY A 357 -7.55 15.41 -9.16
N ASN A 358 -8.12 16.15 -10.11
CA ASN A 358 -8.93 17.33 -9.80
C ASN A 358 -10.18 16.93 -9.02
N MET A 359 -10.91 15.92 -9.54
CA MET A 359 -12.11 15.41 -8.89
C MET A 359 -11.81 14.77 -7.53
N HIS A 360 -10.75 13.96 -7.43
CA HIS A 360 -10.35 13.38 -6.15
C HIS A 360 -9.97 14.46 -5.13
N SER A 361 -9.23 15.50 -5.54
CA SER A 361 -8.87 16.64 -4.68
C SER A 361 -10.10 17.41 -4.21
N GLU A 362 -11.06 17.71 -5.09
CA GLU A 362 -12.31 18.37 -4.74
C GLU A 362 -13.11 17.57 -3.69
N TYR A 363 -13.20 16.25 -3.87
CA TYR A 363 -13.88 15.38 -2.90
C TYR A 363 -13.15 15.34 -1.56
N LEU A 364 -11.82 15.38 -1.55
CA LEU A 364 -11.05 15.50 -0.31
C LEU A 364 -11.30 16.84 0.39
N HIS A 365 -11.35 17.95 -0.36
CA HIS A 365 -11.69 19.27 0.21
C HIS A 365 -13.09 19.27 0.78
N TYR A 366 -14.08 18.73 0.07
CA TYR A 366 -15.45 18.59 0.60
C TYR A 366 -15.50 17.68 1.84
N ALA A 367 -14.82 16.55 1.82
CA ALA A 367 -14.71 15.65 2.98
C ALA A 367 -14.10 16.37 4.20
N LYS A 368 -13.16 17.28 3.97
CA LYS A 368 -12.52 18.06 5.02
C LYS A 368 -13.37 19.22 5.52
N ASP A 369 -13.80 20.09 4.61
CA ASP A 369 -14.35 21.41 4.93
C ASP A 369 -15.85 21.32 5.27
N GLU A 370 -16.61 20.51 4.53
CA GLU A 370 -18.06 20.37 4.70
C GLU A 370 -18.45 19.19 5.60
N ARG A 371 -17.68 18.09 5.56
CA ARG A 371 -17.98 16.87 6.35
C ARG A 371 -17.12 16.71 7.60
N GLY A 372 -16.01 17.46 7.73
CA GLY A 372 -15.13 17.39 8.90
C GLY A 372 -14.44 16.04 9.11
N LEU A 373 -14.27 15.22 8.05
CA LEU A 373 -13.82 13.83 8.14
C LEU A 373 -12.30 13.67 8.28
N ILE A 374 -11.53 14.63 7.76
CA ILE A 374 -10.06 14.64 7.79
C ILE A 374 -9.50 15.98 8.31
N PRO A 375 -9.87 16.39 9.54
CA PRO A 375 -9.61 17.74 10.04
C PRO A 375 -8.11 18.04 10.17
N ASN A 376 -7.28 17.02 10.38
CA ASN A 376 -5.84 17.17 10.62
C ASN A 376 -4.99 17.12 9.33
N VAL A 377 -5.61 16.83 8.18
CA VAL A 377 -4.90 16.65 6.92
C VAL A 377 -4.70 18.00 6.24
N TYR A 378 -3.46 18.32 5.88
CA TYR A 378 -3.18 19.44 5.00
C TYR A 378 -3.47 19.05 3.55
N LEU A 379 -4.41 19.75 2.92
CA LEU A 379 -4.71 19.61 1.50
C LEU A 379 -4.11 20.79 0.74
N PRO A 380 -3.38 20.58 -0.36
CA PRO A 380 -2.98 21.66 -1.25
C PRO A 380 -4.21 22.45 -1.73
N PRO A 381 -4.09 23.76 -2.01
CA PRO A 381 -5.20 24.55 -2.52
C PRO A 381 -5.86 23.86 -3.71
N ALA A 382 -7.19 23.75 -3.70
CA ALA A 382 -7.95 23.25 -4.84
C ALA A 382 -7.56 24.06 -6.08
N ALA A 383 -7.26 23.38 -7.19
CA ALA A 383 -7.07 24.07 -8.45
C ALA A 383 -8.36 24.83 -8.75
N LYS A 384 -8.28 26.15 -8.95
CA LYS A 384 -9.42 26.93 -9.43
C LYS A 384 -9.73 26.43 -10.85
N MET A 385 -10.70 25.53 -10.98
CA MET A 385 -11.23 25.13 -12.27
C MET A 385 -12.47 25.99 -12.51
N ASP A 386 -12.41 26.84 -13.53
CA ASP A 386 -13.44 27.85 -13.75
C ASP A 386 -14.80 27.24 -14.15
N GLU A 387 -14.89 26.05 -14.75
CA GLU A 387 -16.18 25.43 -15.10
C GLU A 387 -16.03 23.89 -15.23
N LEU A 388 -16.32 23.12 -14.18
CA LEU A 388 -16.51 21.65 -14.22
C LEU A 388 -17.52 21.21 -13.14
N PRO A 389 -18.14 20.02 -13.25
CA PRO A 389 -19.50 19.79 -12.78
C PRO A 389 -19.56 19.92 -11.27
N ILE A 390 -20.38 20.87 -10.84
CA ILE A 390 -20.89 21.01 -9.47
C ILE A 390 -21.06 19.60 -8.91
N MET A 391 -20.34 19.30 -7.81
CA MET A 391 -20.54 18.07 -7.04
C MET A 391 -22.05 17.87 -6.95
N ARG A 392 -22.58 16.79 -7.55
CA ARG A 392 -24.01 16.65 -7.74
C ARG A 392 -24.67 16.44 -6.37
N GLU A 393 -25.01 17.53 -5.72
CA GLU A 393 -25.84 17.54 -4.53
C GLU A 393 -27.17 16.90 -4.91
N GLY A 394 -27.47 15.76 -4.31
CA GLY A 394 -28.73 15.06 -4.54
C GLY A 394 -28.81 14.30 -5.87
N ASN A 395 -27.75 13.60 -6.29
CA ASN A 395 -27.91 12.55 -7.29
C ASN A 395 -28.97 11.55 -6.78
N LEU A 396 -30.16 11.60 -7.40
CA LEU A 396 -31.19 10.59 -7.31
C LEU A 396 -30.49 9.23 -7.36
N ARG A 397 -30.65 8.43 -6.32
CA ARG A 397 -30.32 7.01 -6.40
C ARG A 397 -30.97 6.45 -7.67
N ALA A 398 -30.38 5.43 -8.28
CA ALA A 398 -30.99 4.77 -9.44
C ALA A 398 -32.41 4.22 -9.15
N ASP A 399 -32.82 4.16 -7.88
CA ASP A 399 -34.17 3.81 -7.41
C ASP A 399 -35.13 5.00 -7.28
N GLY A 400 -34.69 6.24 -7.57
CA GLY A 400 -35.51 7.45 -7.56
C GLY A 400 -35.73 8.07 -6.17
N VAL A 401 -35.04 7.63 -5.13
CA VAL A 401 -35.11 8.24 -3.79
C VAL A 401 -33.96 9.22 -3.60
N LEU A 402 -34.29 10.44 -3.15
CA LEU A 402 -33.34 11.49 -2.76
C LEU A 402 -32.63 11.16 -1.47
#